data_AF-A0A7Y5KFR2-F1
#
_entry.id   AF-A0A7Y5KFR2-F1
#
_cell.length_a   1.000
_cell.length_b   1.000
_cell.length_c   1.000
_cell.angle_alpha   90.00
_cell.angle_beta   90.00
_cell.angle_gamma   90.00
#
_symmetry.space_group_name_H-M   'P 1'
#
loop_
_entity.id
_entity.type
_entity.pdbx_description
1 polymer ?
#
loop_
_entity_poly.entity_id
_entity_poly.type
_entity_poly.pdbx_seq_one_letter_code
_entity_poly.pdbx_strand_id
1 'polypeptide(L)'
;MPTLQYTSVMKKRLSQRAVLMLQASLRHFPELRDKTITVGYTRAHLGSAIREQLIIRLRVRKLCYNTIGHELTHLVQGAGGIPEGEKQCDIWTLARSPLFCDDAPTYLKLPSQLRTNWPQYAILVRELCMQAIELRKIRRNYIQWLERELSRLGKEQPQRMGQMSFAF
;
A
#
# COMPACT_ATOMS: atom_id res chain seq x y z
N MET A 1 19.44 4.71 -6.10
CA MET A 1 18.02 4.96 -5.71
C MET A 1 17.24 5.30 -6.98
N PRO A 2 15.93 5.02 -7.06
CA PRO A 2 15.12 5.45 -8.20
C PRO A 2 15.21 6.98 -8.35
N THR A 3 15.25 7.46 -9.60
CA THR A 3 15.26 8.89 -9.91
C THR A 3 13.83 9.39 -10.07
N LEU A 4 13.51 10.55 -9.48
CA LEU A 4 12.20 11.18 -9.63
C LEU A 4 12.24 12.31 -10.66
N GLN A 5 11.39 12.22 -11.67
CA GLN A 5 11.12 13.30 -12.61
C GLN A 5 9.73 13.87 -12.36
N TYR A 6 9.60 15.18 -12.20
CA TYR A 6 8.30 15.82 -11.97
C TYR A 6 7.78 16.48 -13.25
N THR A 7 6.51 16.23 -13.58
CA THR A 7 5.82 16.99 -14.64
C THR A 7 5.73 18.48 -14.28
N SER A 8 5.63 19.37 -15.28
CA SER A 8 5.57 20.83 -15.06
C SER A 8 4.43 21.24 -14.13
N VAL A 9 3.28 20.57 -14.21
CA VAL A 9 2.13 20.83 -13.32
C VAL A 9 2.43 20.35 -11.90
N MET A 10 3.06 19.18 -11.75
CA MET A 10 3.44 18.63 -10.45
C MET A 10 4.48 19.50 -9.75
N LYS A 11 5.49 20.02 -10.48
CA LYS A 11 6.49 20.96 -9.93
C LYS A 11 5.85 22.17 -9.25
N LYS A 12 4.78 22.74 -9.83
CA LYS A 12 4.04 23.88 -9.27
C LYS A 12 3.19 23.54 -8.03
N ARG A 13 3.04 22.25 -7.69
CA ARG A 13 2.18 21.76 -6.59
C ARG A 13 2.98 21.02 -5.53
N LEU A 14 4.24 20.72 -5.78
CA LEU A 14 5.11 19.97 -4.90
C LEU A 14 5.39 20.78 -3.62
N SER A 15 5.19 20.15 -2.48
CA SER A 15 5.68 20.66 -1.19
C SER A 15 6.93 19.88 -0.79
N GLN A 16 7.76 20.45 0.09
CA GLN A 16 8.90 19.74 0.67
C GLN A 16 8.47 18.43 1.35
N ARG A 17 7.32 18.45 2.03
CA ARG A 17 6.71 17.25 2.61
C ARG A 17 6.45 16.17 1.55
N ALA A 18 5.84 16.52 0.42
CA ALA A 18 5.53 15.55 -0.63
C ALA A 18 6.81 14.93 -1.23
N VAL A 19 7.88 15.72 -1.41
CA VAL A 19 9.19 15.22 -1.85
C VAL A 19 9.72 14.18 -0.87
N LEU A 20 9.75 14.51 0.43
CA LEU A 20 10.26 13.62 1.46
C LEU A 20 9.44 12.33 1.56
N MET A 21 8.12 12.42 1.43
CA MET A 21 7.24 11.24 1.43
C MET A 21 7.52 10.31 0.24
N LEU A 22 7.69 10.88 -0.96
CA LEU A 22 8.05 10.12 -2.16
C LEU A 22 9.42 9.43 -2.01
N GLN A 23 10.43 10.18 -1.57
CA GLN A 23 11.77 9.65 -1.35
C GLN A 23 11.77 8.53 -0.30
N ALA A 24 11.08 8.71 0.82
CA ALA A 24 10.97 7.69 1.86
C ALA A 24 10.25 6.43 1.35
N SER A 25 9.17 6.60 0.57
CA SER A 25 8.42 5.48 -0.01
C SER A 25 9.28 4.66 -0.97
N LEU A 26 10.04 5.31 -1.85
CA LEU A 26 10.89 4.64 -2.86
C LEU A 26 11.95 3.72 -2.25
N ARG A 27 12.40 3.96 -1.02
CA ARG A 27 13.36 3.08 -0.34
C ARG A 27 12.82 1.66 -0.14
N HIS A 28 11.51 1.51 -0.14
CA HIS A 28 10.84 0.23 0.02
C HIS A 28 10.55 -0.48 -1.31
N PHE A 29 10.93 0.08 -2.46
CA PHE A 29 10.74 -0.49 -3.79
C PHE A 29 12.07 -0.77 -4.49
N PRO A 30 12.85 -1.78 -4.04
CA PRO A 30 14.12 -2.15 -4.67
C PRO A 30 13.96 -2.55 -6.15
N GLU A 31 12.78 -3.02 -6.56
CA GLU A 31 12.47 -3.40 -7.95
C GLU A 31 12.52 -2.20 -8.91
N LEU A 32 12.38 -0.98 -8.39
CA LEU A 32 12.45 0.27 -9.15
C LEU A 32 13.84 0.91 -9.12
N ARG A 33 14.83 0.23 -8.52
CA ARG A 33 16.20 0.74 -8.44
C ARG A 33 16.73 1.03 -9.85
N ASP A 34 17.42 2.16 -9.97
CA ASP A 34 18.03 2.66 -11.21
C ASP A 34 17.03 2.95 -12.35
N LYS A 35 15.72 3.00 -12.03
CA LYS A 35 14.68 3.48 -12.93
C LYS A 35 14.38 4.97 -12.68
N THR A 36 13.89 5.63 -13.72
CA THR A 36 13.33 6.98 -13.62
C THR A 36 11.81 6.88 -13.57
N ILE A 37 11.22 7.40 -12.49
CA ILE A 37 9.78 7.42 -12.28
C ILE A 37 9.29 8.85 -12.50
N THR A 38 8.30 9.00 -13.37
CA THR A 38 7.66 10.29 -13.61
C THR A 38 6.49 10.48 -12.64
N VAL A 39 6.50 11.60 -11.91
CA VAL A 39 5.45 11.96 -10.97
C VAL A 39 4.62 13.11 -11.54
N GLY A 40 3.37 12.79 -11.84
CA GLY A 40 2.35 13.69 -12.33
C GLY A 40 1.39 14.17 -11.22
N TYR A 41 0.56 15.15 -11.59
CA TYR A 41 -0.51 15.65 -10.74
C TYR A 41 -1.87 15.17 -11.27
N THR A 42 -2.79 14.81 -10.37
CA THR A 42 -4.19 14.54 -10.70
C THR A 42 -5.16 15.24 -9.75
N ARG A 43 -6.36 15.55 -10.26
CA ARG A 43 -7.50 16.07 -9.48
C ARG A 43 -8.64 15.04 -9.35
N ALA A 44 -8.69 14.06 -10.24
CA ALA A 44 -9.80 13.12 -10.37
C ALA A 44 -9.78 12.05 -9.27
N HIS A 45 -8.61 11.45 -9.03
CA HIS A 45 -8.42 10.34 -8.10
C HIS A 45 -7.39 10.70 -7.02
N LEU A 46 -7.22 9.85 -6.00
CA LEU A 46 -6.15 10.03 -5.00
C LEU A 46 -4.77 9.75 -5.61
N GLY A 47 -4.70 8.70 -6.42
CA GLY A 47 -3.56 8.36 -7.26
C GLY A 47 -3.98 7.67 -8.55
N SER A 48 -3.01 7.42 -9.43
CA SER A 48 -3.13 6.52 -10.59
C SER A 48 -1.74 6.17 -11.11
N ALA A 49 -1.56 5.00 -11.71
CA ALA A 49 -0.31 4.58 -12.32
C ALA A 49 -0.46 4.24 -13.81
N ILE A 50 0.60 4.50 -14.59
CA ILE A 50 0.80 3.95 -15.94
C ILE A 50 2.12 3.19 -15.90
N ARG A 51 2.02 1.87 -15.69
CA ARG A 51 3.16 0.99 -15.44
C ARG A 51 4.15 0.99 -16.60
N GLU A 52 3.68 0.89 -17.83
CA GLU A 52 4.49 0.79 -19.05
C GLU A 52 5.36 2.02 -19.28
N GLN A 53 4.97 3.16 -18.69
CA GLN A 53 5.68 4.44 -18.79
C GLN A 53 6.36 4.84 -17.48
N LEU A 54 6.28 4.02 -16.43
CA LEU A 54 6.73 4.32 -15.06
C LEU A 54 6.23 5.68 -14.56
N ILE A 55 4.94 5.95 -14.77
CA ILE A 55 4.28 7.17 -14.33
C ILE A 55 3.38 6.87 -13.15
N ILE A 56 3.49 7.67 -12.09
CA ILE A 56 2.44 7.80 -11.07
C ILE A 56 1.88 9.21 -11.11
N ARG A 57 0.59 9.39 -10.86
CA ARG A 57 -0.04 10.70 -10.67
C ARG A 57 -0.64 10.76 -9.28
N LEU A 58 -0.43 11.86 -8.58
CA LEU A 58 -0.83 11.99 -7.19
C LEU A 58 -1.67 13.25 -6.96
N ARG A 59 -2.68 13.13 -6.09
CA ARG A 59 -3.43 14.28 -5.57
C ARG A 59 -2.75 14.82 -4.32
N VAL A 60 -1.79 15.71 -4.53
CA VAL A 60 -0.89 16.24 -3.47
C VAL A 60 -1.61 16.75 -2.21
N ARG A 61 -2.81 17.36 -2.34
CA ARG A 61 -3.57 17.88 -1.19
C ARG A 61 -4.09 16.82 -0.22
N LYS A 62 -4.24 15.57 -0.64
CA LYS A 62 -4.74 14.45 0.16
C LYS A 62 -3.71 13.31 0.26
N LEU A 63 -2.43 13.65 0.12
CA LEU A 63 -1.37 12.67 -0.02
C LEU A 63 -1.07 11.97 1.32
N CYS A 64 -1.16 10.64 1.33
CA CYS A 64 -0.69 9.75 2.38
C CYS A 64 0.36 8.76 1.83
N TYR A 65 1.15 8.14 2.69
CA TYR A 65 2.11 7.12 2.31
C TYR A 65 1.40 5.92 1.69
N ASN A 66 0.24 5.51 2.22
CA ASN A 66 -0.56 4.43 1.64
C ASN A 66 -0.86 4.66 0.14
N THR A 67 -1.31 5.87 -0.24
CA THR A 67 -1.55 6.20 -1.65
C THR A 67 -0.26 6.11 -2.47
N ILE A 68 0.86 6.65 -1.97
CA ILE A 68 2.14 6.57 -2.70
C ILE A 68 2.57 5.11 -2.89
N GLY A 69 2.50 4.31 -1.82
CA GLY A 69 2.85 2.89 -1.84
C GLY A 69 1.96 2.09 -2.78
N HIS A 70 0.66 2.40 -2.83
CA HIS A 70 -0.30 1.77 -3.74
C HIS A 70 0.07 2.03 -5.20
N GLU A 71 0.30 3.30 -5.57
CA GLU A 71 0.68 3.65 -6.95
C GLU A 71 2.06 3.10 -7.35
N LEU A 72 3.02 3.09 -6.43
CA LEU A 72 4.32 2.46 -6.68
C LEU A 72 4.21 0.94 -6.80
N THR A 73 3.29 0.32 -6.06
CA THR A 73 3.04 -1.13 -6.17
C THR A 73 2.49 -1.49 -7.54
N HIS A 74 1.60 -0.67 -8.12
CA HIS A 74 1.17 -0.85 -9.52
C HIS A 74 2.34 -0.89 -10.50
N LEU A 75 3.36 -0.05 -10.32
CA LEU A 75 4.53 -0.05 -11.21
C LEU A 75 5.33 -1.37 -11.17
N VAL A 76 5.23 -2.13 -10.08
CA VAL A 76 5.96 -3.38 -9.87
C VAL A 76 5.08 -4.63 -9.97
N GLN A 77 3.78 -4.48 -10.26
CA GLN A 77 2.92 -5.63 -10.55
C GLN A 77 3.40 -6.38 -11.80
N GLY A 78 3.40 -7.71 -11.72
CA GLY A 78 4.01 -8.60 -12.72
C GLY A 78 5.50 -8.82 -12.52
N ALA A 79 6.19 -7.98 -11.74
CA ALA A 79 7.56 -8.23 -11.28
C ALA A 79 7.55 -8.87 -9.88
N GLY A 80 8.60 -9.61 -9.53
CA GLY A 80 8.78 -10.15 -8.18
C GLY A 80 7.66 -11.06 -7.66
N GLY A 81 6.84 -11.63 -8.56
CA GLY A 81 5.71 -12.48 -8.20
C GLY A 81 4.47 -11.75 -7.67
N ILE A 82 4.42 -10.42 -7.77
CA ILE A 82 3.28 -9.59 -7.36
C ILE A 82 2.17 -9.71 -8.42
N PRO A 83 0.96 -10.21 -8.09
CA PRO A 83 -0.13 -10.34 -9.06
C PRO A 83 -0.72 -8.98 -9.42
N GLU A 84 -1.34 -8.93 -10.59
CA GLU A 84 -2.14 -7.80 -11.03
C GLU A 84 -3.46 -7.70 -10.24
N GLY A 85 -3.98 -6.46 -10.12
CA GLY A 85 -5.26 -6.15 -9.47
C GLY A 85 -5.15 -5.23 -8.26
N GLU A 86 -6.22 -4.48 -8.01
CA GLU A 86 -6.30 -3.45 -6.96
C GLU A 86 -6.16 -4.00 -5.53
N LYS A 87 -6.83 -5.13 -5.25
CA LYS A 87 -6.74 -5.78 -3.93
C LYS A 87 -5.32 -6.25 -3.65
N GLN A 88 -4.64 -6.76 -4.68
CA GLN A 88 -3.25 -7.18 -4.60
C GLN A 88 -2.34 -5.95 -4.40
N CYS A 89 -2.61 -4.82 -5.04
CA CYS A 89 -1.91 -3.59 -4.72
C CYS A 89 -2.01 -3.21 -3.24
N ASP A 90 -3.21 -3.21 -2.66
CA ASP A 90 -3.39 -2.90 -1.24
C ASP A 90 -2.64 -3.88 -0.32
N ILE A 91 -2.79 -5.18 -0.57
CA ILE A 91 -2.16 -6.24 0.25
C ILE A 91 -0.63 -6.10 0.23
N TRP A 92 -0.03 -5.95 -0.96
CA TRP A 92 1.42 -5.85 -1.09
C TRP A 92 1.94 -4.51 -0.59
N THR A 93 1.18 -3.43 -0.75
CA THR A 93 1.53 -2.12 -0.19
C THR A 93 1.62 -2.17 1.32
N LEU A 94 0.60 -2.69 1.99
CA LEU A 94 0.56 -2.78 3.46
C LEU A 94 1.64 -3.71 4.00
N ALA A 95 1.83 -4.89 3.39
CA ALA A 95 2.83 -5.86 3.82
C ALA A 95 4.26 -5.30 3.75
N ARG A 96 4.53 -4.42 2.77
CA ARG A 96 5.88 -3.94 2.45
C ARG A 96 6.54 -3.12 3.56
N SER A 97 5.80 -2.27 4.27
CA SER A 97 6.36 -1.46 5.36
C SER A 97 5.25 -0.88 6.25
N PRO A 98 5.45 -0.77 7.59
CA PRO A 98 4.55 -0.02 8.47
C PRO A 98 4.35 1.44 8.04
N LEU A 99 5.29 2.00 7.25
CA LEU A 99 5.19 3.34 6.67
C LEU A 99 3.89 3.52 5.85
N PHE A 100 3.45 2.47 5.16
CA PHE A 100 2.27 2.52 4.28
C PHE A 100 0.95 2.26 5.02
N CYS A 101 0.99 2.13 6.34
CA CYS A 101 -0.17 1.91 7.18
C CYS A 101 -0.71 3.22 7.79
N ASP A 102 -0.34 4.39 7.24
CA ASP A 102 -0.79 5.70 7.72
C ASP A 102 -2.25 6.03 7.36
N ASP A 103 -2.83 5.28 6.42
CA ASP A 103 -4.25 5.33 6.08
C ASP A 103 -4.77 3.93 5.69
N ALA A 104 -6.08 3.74 5.78
CA ALA A 104 -6.70 2.45 5.48
C ALA A 104 -6.75 2.19 3.96
N PRO A 105 -6.49 0.94 3.50
CA PRO A 105 -6.54 0.58 2.09
C PRO A 105 -7.92 0.84 1.46
N THR A 106 -7.98 1.09 0.16
CA THR A 106 -9.22 1.48 -0.53
C THR A 106 -10.02 0.27 -1.02
N TYR A 107 -9.37 -0.70 -1.62
CA TYR A 107 -9.98 -1.82 -2.35
C TYR A 107 -10.06 -3.11 -1.54
N LEU A 108 -9.20 -3.25 -0.53
CA LEU A 108 -9.29 -4.35 0.43
C LEU A 108 -10.59 -4.24 1.24
N LYS A 109 -11.37 -5.33 1.26
CA LYS A 109 -12.63 -5.38 2.00
C LYS A 109 -12.36 -5.42 3.51
N LEU A 110 -12.48 -4.26 4.15
CA LEU A 110 -12.35 -4.10 5.58
C LEU A 110 -13.72 -3.95 6.26
N PRO A 111 -13.97 -4.62 7.40
CA PRO A 111 -15.08 -4.26 8.27
C PRO A 111 -15.02 -2.79 8.68
N SER A 112 -16.17 -2.14 8.83
CA SER A 112 -16.27 -0.73 9.21
C SER A 112 -15.50 -0.41 10.49
N GLN A 113 -15.56 -1.29 11.48
CA GLN A 113 -14.85 -1.16 12.76
C GLN A 113 -13.33 -1.01 12.57
N LEU A 114 -12.73 -1.79 11.67
CA LEU A 114 -11.29 -1.70 11.38
C LEU A 114 -10.95 -0.39 10.69
N ARG A 115 -11.79 0.07 9.76
CA ARG A 115 -11.57 1.32 9.02
C ARG A 115 -11.69 2.55 9.92
N THR A 116 -12.73 2.60 10.77
CA THR A 116 -12.97 3.73 11.68
C THR A 116 -11.89 3.84 12.75
N ASN A 117 -11.33 2.71 13.20
CA ASN A 117 -10.30 2.66 14.23
C ASN A 117 -8.93 2.28 13.65
N TRP A 118 -8.66 2.67 12.40
CA TRP A 118 -7.51 2.22 11.64
C TRP A 118 -6.17 2.25 12.41
N PRO A 119 -5.81 3.32 13.14
CA PRO A 119 -4.54 3.36 13.89
C PRO A 119 -4.35 2.21 14.87
N GLN A 120 -5.44 1.67 15.44
CA GLN A 120 -5.39 0.54 16.40
C GLN A 120 -5.17 -0.80 15.71
N TYR A 121 -5.59 -0.93 14.45
CA TYR A 121 -5.58 -2.20 13.72
C TYR A 121 -4.54 -2.26 12.59
N ALA A 122 -3.96 -1.13 12.22
CA ALA A 122 -3.05 -0.96 11.09
C ALA A 122 -1.93 -2.04 11.04
N ILE A 123 -1.29 -2.28 12.18
CA ILE A 123 -0.20 -3.28 12.28
C ILE A 123 -0.73 -4.71 12.17
N LEU A 124 -1.85 -5.03 12.83
CA LEU A 124 -2.48 -6.36 12.76
C LEU A 124 -2.96 -6.68 11.33
N VAL A 125 -3.56 -5.70 10.65
CA VAL A 125 -3.96 -5.84 9.24
C VAL A 125 -2.75 -6.05 8.34
N ARG A 126 -1.64 -5.33 8.59
CA ARG A 126 -0.38 -5.52 7.88
C ARG A 126 0.17 -6.94 8.08
N GLU A 127 0.17 -7.45 9.30
CA GLU A 127 0.61 -8.82 9.60
C GLU A 127 -0.22 -9.86 8.86
N LEU A 128 -1.55 -9.69 8.83
CA LEU A 128 -2.43 -10.54 8.04
C LEU A 128 -2.13 -10.44 6.53
N CYS A 129 -1.80 -9.26 6.01
CA CYS A 129 -1.36 -9.11 4.62
C CYS A 129 -0.06 -9.87 4.34
N MET A 130 0.93 -9.82 5.25
CA MET A 130 2.17 -10.59 5.12
C MET A 130 1.89 -12.10 5.11
N GLN A 131 1.05 -12.58 6.03
CA GLN A 131 0.65 -13.98 6.10
C GLN A 131 -0.10 -14.41 4.82
N ALA A 132 -0.94 -13.55 4.26
CA ALA A 132 -1.65 -13.82 3.01
C ALA A 132 -0.68 -13.99 1.83
N ILE A 133 0.40 -13.18 1.76
CA ILE A 133 1.44 -13.30 0.74
C ILE A 133 2.21 -14.63 0.89
N GLU A 134 2.54 -15.05 2.11
CA GLU A 134 3.16 -16.35 2.35
C GLU A 134 2.23 -17.51 1.95
N LEU A 135 0.95 -17.43 2.34
CA LEU A 135 -0.07 -18.41 1.97
C LEU A 135 -0.23 -18.53 0.45
N ARG A 136 -0.05 -17.43 -0.30
CA ARG A 136 -0.12 -17.44 -1.76
C ARG A 136 0.88 -18.39 -2.41
N LYS A 137 2.05 -18.63 -1.80
CA LYS A 137 3.06 -19.56 -2.33
C LYS A 137 2.53 -20.98 -2.49
N ILE A 138 1.51 -21.35 -1.72
CA ILE A 138 0.88 -22.68 -1.72
C ILE A 138 -0.59 -22.69 -2.14
N ARG A 139 -1.32 -21.57 -1.99
CA ARG A 139 -2.77 -21.50 -2.25
C ARG A 139 -3.17 -20.23 -2.99
N ARG A 140 -3.89 -20.41 -4.11
CA ARG A 140 -4.35 -19.28 -4.94
C ARG A 140 -5.47 -18.44 -4.30
N ASN A 141 -6.18 -18.96 -3.29
CA ASN A 141 -7.31 -18.30 -2.62
C ASN A 141 -6.92 -17.49 -1.37
N TYR A 142 -5.66 -17.06 -1.25
CA TYR A 142 -5.15 -16.29 -0.10
C TYR A 142 -5.93 -14.98 0.18
N ILE A 143 -6.50 -14.33 -0.84
CA ILE A 143 -7.34 -13.12 -0.65
C ILE A 143 -8.62 -13.46 0.11
N GLN A 144 -9.29 -14.58 -0.23
CA GLN A 144 -10.50 -15.02 0.46
C GLN A 144 -10.19 -15.45 1.91
N TRP A 145 -9.00 -16.02 2.13
CA TRP A 145 -8.51 -16.27 3.49
C TRP A 145 -8.32 -14.95 4.26
N LEU A 146 -7.61 -13.99 3.67
CA LEU A 146 -7.38 -12.68 4.29
C LEU A 146 -8.68 -11.95 4.63
N GLU A 147 -9.65 -11.91 3.71
CA GLU A 147 -10.94 -11.27 3.96
C GLU A 147 -11.72 -11.93 5.11
N ARG A 148 -11.57 -13.24 5.31
CA ARG A 148 -12.15 -13.94 6.47
C ARG A 148 -11.45 -13.57 7.77
N GLU A 149 -10.11 -13.51 7.78
CA GLU A 149 -9.35 -13.10 8.96
C GLU A 149 -9.60 -11.65 9.34
N LEU A 150 -9.70 -10.73 8.36
CA LEU A 150 -10.07 -9.34 8.60
C LEU A 150 -11.49 -9.24 9.18
N SER A 151 -12.42 -10.07 8.68
CA SER A 151 -13.79 -10.13 9.22
C SER A 151 -13.83 -10.66 10.65
N ARG A 152 -12.96 -11.61 11.01
CA ARG A 152 -12.80 -12.12 12.37
C ARG A 152 -12.19 -11.05 13.29
N LEU A 153 -11.11 -10.41 12.86
CA LEU A 153 -10.46 -9.31 13.56
C LEU A 153 -11.43 -8.18 13.89
N GLY A 154 -12.31 -7.82 12.95
CA GLY A 154 -13.32 -6.77 13.17
C GLY A 154 -14.42 -7.12 14.20
N LYS A 155 -14.57 -8.40 14.56
CA LYS A 155 -15.52 -8.86 15.59
C LYS A 155 -14.89 -8.96 16.98
N GLU A 156 -13.56 -9.07 17.06
CA GLU A 156 -12.82 -9.21 18.32
C GLU A 156 -12.38 -7.83 18.82
N GLN A 157 -12.55 -7.53 20.12
CA GLN A 157 -12.09 -6.26 20.69
C GLN A 157 -10.55 -6.25 20.83
N PRO A 158 -9.87 -5.13 20.54
CA PRO A 158 -8.40 -5.08 20.45
C PRO A 158 -7.70 -5.31 21.80
N GLN A 159 -8.42 -5.15 22.91
CA GLN A 159 -7.91 -5.33 24.27
C GLN A 159 -7.60 -6.80 24.65
N ARG A 160 -8.01 -7.80 23.84
CA ARG A 160 -7.70 -9.22 24.10
C ARG A 160 -6.50 -9.78 23.31
N MET A 161 -5.97 -9.05 22.34
CA MET A 161 -4.91 -9.60 21.46
C MET A 161 -3.48 -9.42 22.00
N GLY A 162 -3.27 -8.58 23.02
CA GLY A 162 -1.95 -8.41 23.67
C GLY A 162 -1.44 -9.65 24.43
N GLN A 163 -2.25 -10.71 24.54
CA GLN A 163 -1.89 -11.97 25.20
C GLN A 163 -1.89 -13.18 24.25
N MET A 164 -2.27 -13.03 22.98
CA MET A 164 -2.15 -14.12 22.02
C MET A 164 -0.78 -14.08 21.35
N SER A 165 0.21 -14.69 22.03
CA SER A 165 1.33 -15.29 21.35
C SER A 165 0.77 -16.34 20.38
N PHE A 166 0.65 -15.99 19.11
CA PHE A 166 0.40 -16.95 18.04
C PHE A 166 1.69 -17.72 17.81
N ALA A 167 1.89 -18.76 18.61
CA ALA A 167 2.89 -19.78 18.36
C ALA A 167 2.54 -20.48 17.04
N PHE A 168 3.54 -20.57 16.15
CA PHE A 168 3.62 -21.60 15.12
C PHE A 168 4.36 -22.80 15.71
#